data_AF-B4UCV2-F1
#
_entry.id   AF-B4UCV2-F1
#
_cell.length_a   1.000
_cell.length_b   1.000
_cell.length_c   1.000
_cell.angle_alpha   90.00
_cell.angle_beta   90.00
_cell.angle_gamma   90.00
#
_symmetry.space_group_name_H-M   'P 1'
#
loop_
_entity.id
_entity.type
_entity.pdbx_description
1 polymer ?
#
loop_
_entity_poly.entity_id
_entity_poly.type
_entity_poly.pdbx_seq_one_letter_code
_entity_poly.pdbx_strand_id
1 'polypeptide(L)'
;MIVCPVCDHPQALGSECEVCGKRLAVHGVPGDEVSPIDGLEPTRFAAVQAPGETVPGLEPTRVGEAELGPTSPPDGLAEALEPTLAAPVEVDVAPTPDVERTGAELPASERTPLPVFVTCRYCRTPAMPGERLCGRCGMRLPLAGATPAEAGPAGWRCGCGAWVVSGPCPACGARAPVTAG
;
A
#
# COMPACT_ATOMS: atom_id res chain seq x y z
N MET A 1 -6.74 5.74 32.08
CA MET A 1 -7.56 4.87 31.22
C MET A 1 -7.70 5.59 29.89
N ILE A 2 -7.21 4.96 28.82
CA ILE A 2 -7.22 5.50 27.46
C ILE A 2 -8.33 4.78 26.70
N VAL A 3 -9.21 5.51 26.02
CA VAL A 3 -10.29 4.94 25.21
C VAL A 3 -9.89 5.05 23.74
N CYS A 4 -9.91 3.93 23.02
CA CYS A 4 -9.56 3.93 21.60
C CYS A 4 -10.63 4.65 20.77
N PRO A 5 -10.30 5.72 20.00
CA PRO A 5 -11.29 6.47 19.23
C PRO A 5 -11.83 5.72 18.01
N VAL A 6 -11.34 4.50 17.73
CA VAL A 6 -11.78 3.68 16.59
C VAL A 6 -12.77 2.60 17.01
N CYS A 7 -12.64 2.04 18.21
CA CYS A 7 -13.43 0.89 18.64
C CYS A 7 -13.99 1.03 20.06
N ASP A 8 -13.83 2.21 20.69
CA ASP A 8 -14.24 2.53 22.06
C ASP A 8 -13.75 1.56 23.14
N HIS A 9 -12.73 0.75 22.83
CA HIS A 9 -12.13 -0.16 23.78
C HIS A 9 -11.39 0.63 24.87
N PRO A 10 -11.75 0.47 26.16
CA PRO A 10 -11.01 1.05 27.26
C PRO A 10 -9.78 0.19 27.60
N GLN A 11 -8.61 0.80 27.62
CA GLN A 11 -7.38 0.13 28.04
C GLN A 11 -6.57 0.94 29.06
N ALA A 12 -5.73 0.26 29.83
CA ALA A 12 -5.01 0.86 30.94
C ALA A 12 -3.82 1.71 30.46
N LEU A 13 -2.99 1.15 29.56
CA LEU A 13 -1.72 1.69 29.08
C LEU A 13 -1.46 1.19 27.64
N GLY A 14 -0.54 1.82 26.91
CA GLY A 14 -0.10 1.37 25.58
C GLY A 14 -0.16 2.46 24.50
N SER A 15 0.78 2.41 23.56
CA SER A 15 0.83 3.29 22.39
C SER A 15 -0.04 2.80 21.21
N GLU A 16 -0.57 1.58 21.31
CA GLU A 16 -1.44 0.93 20.32
C GLU A 16 -2.64 0.28 21.02
N CYS A 17 -3.79 0.25 20.36
CA CYS A 17 -5.00 -0.39 20.88
C CYS A 17 -4.91 -1.92 20.76
N GLU A 18 -5.15 -2.64 21.87
CA GLU A 18 -5.08 -4.11 21.92
C GLU A 18 -6.11 -4.81 21.00
N VAL A 19 -7.21 -4.13 20.65
CA VAL A 19 -8.30 -4.70 19.85
C VAL A 19 -8.15 -4.41 18.35
N CYS A 20 -7.87 -3.15 17.98
CA CYS A 20 -7.86 -2.73 16.57
C CYS A 20 -6.46 -2.37 16.03
N GLY A 21 -5.41 -2.43 16.86
CA GLY A 21 -4.04 -2.08 16.47
C GLY A 21 -3.84 -0.60 16.14
N LYS A 22 -4.82 0.26 16.40
CA LYS A 22 -4.69 1.69 16.13
C LYS A 22 -3.68 2.30 17.10
N ARG A 23 -2.67 2.97 16.55
CA ARG A 23 -1.79 3.85 17.32
C ARG A 23 -2.60 4.93 18.03
N LEU A 24 -2.62 4.86 19.35
CA LEU A 24 -3.21 5.89 20.19
C LEU A 24 -2.14 6.96 20.31
N ALA A 25 -2.34 8.08 19.61
CA ALA A 25 -1.39 9.18 19.65
C ALA A 25 -1.23 9.64 21.10
N VAL A 26 -0.08 9.32 21.70
CA VAL A 26 0.36 10.01 22.90
C VAL A 26 0.71 11.42 22.41
N HIS A 27 -0.23 12.34 22.56
CA HIS A 27 0.03 13.75 22.33
C HIS A 27 1.22 14.17 23.19
N GLY A 28 2.35 14.42 22.55
CA GLY A 28 3.54 15.02 23.17
C GLY A 28 4.13 14.19 24.29
N VAL A 29 4.99 13.23 23.95
CA VAL A 29 6.12 12.96 24.84
C VAL A 29 7.10 14.12 24.61
N PRO A 30 7.27 15.07 25.55
CA PRO A 30 8.43 15.95 25.51
C PRO A 30 9.65 15.04 25.48
N GLY A 31 10.53 15.21 24.48
CA GLY A 31 11.58 14.26 24.08
C GLY A 31 12.11 13.45 25.25
N ASP A 32 11.66 12.20 25.34
CA ASP A 32 12.18 11.26 26.32
C ASP A 32 13.69 11.19 26.09
N GLU A 33 14.44 11.45 27.15
CA GLU A 33 15.89 11.38 27.15
C GLU A 33 16.28 9.93 26.83
N VAL A 34 16.60 9.68 25.56
CA VAL A 34 16.93 8.33 25.08
C VAL A 34 18.19 7.88 25.81
N SER A 35 18.05 6.84 26.64
CA SER A 35 19.18 6.27 27.36
C SER A 35 20.24 5.78 26.36
N PRO A 36 21.53 6.08 26.59
CA PRO A 36 22.61 5.61 25.73
C PRO A 36 22.58 4.08 25.57
N ILE A 37 22.77 3.62 24.34
CA ILE A 37 22.86 2.19 24.03
C ILE A 37 24.27 1.71 24.38
N ASP A 38 24.37 0.62 25.14
CA ASP A 38 25.67 0.03 25.51
C ASP A 38 26.45 -0.42 24.27
N GLY A 39 27.76 -0.10 24.23
CA GLY A 39 28.65 -0.41 23.10
C GLY A 39 28.63 0.56 21.91
N LEU A 40 27.76 1.58 21.90
CA LEU A 40 27.82 2.67 20.93
C LEU A 40 28.70 3.80 21.46
N GLU A 41 29.70 4.20 20.68
CA GLU A 41 30.53 5.36 21.02
C GLU A 41 29.66 6.64 21.06
N PRO A 42 29.75 7.46 22.12
CA PRO A 42 29.00 8.70 22.20
C PRO A 42 29.34 9.62 21.02
N THR A 43 28.31 10.13 20.35
CA THR A 43 28.51 11.19 19.35
C THR A 43 29.16 12.39 20.02
N ARG A 44 30.38 12.75 19.59
CA ARG A 44 31.20 13.82 20.19
C ARG A 44 30.65 15.24 19.97
N PHE A 45 29.54 15.37 19.24
CA PHE A 45 28.91 16.64 18.94
C PHE A 45 27.77 16.89 19.92
N ALA A 46 27.74 18.09 20.50
CA ALA A 46 26.61 18.53 21.32
C ALA A 46 25.33 18.57 20.48
N ALA A 47 24.20 18.21 21.07
CA ALA A 47 22.90 18.38 20.44
C ALA A 47 22.69 19.86 20.11
N VAL A 48 22.64 20.19 18.82
CA VAL A 48 22.34 21.54 18.36
C VAL A 48 20.82 21.68 18.32
N GLN A 49 20.29 22.53 19.18
CA GLN A 49 18.90 22.99 19.06
C GLN A 49 18.83 23.92 17.85
N ALA A 50 18.43 23.38 16.70
CA ALA A 50 18.18 24.18 15.51
C ALA A 50 16.87 24.96 15.73
N PRO A 51 16.89 26.31 15.72
CA PRO A 51 15.65 27.08 15.75
C PRO A 51 14.86 26.74 14.48
N GLY A 52 13.60 26.34 14.66
CA GLY A 52 12.66 26.09 13.57
C GLY A 52 12.19 27.40 12.94
N GLU A 53 13.11 28.21 12.42
CA GLU A 53 12.78 29.45 11.75
C GLU A 53 12.09 29.12 10.43
N THR A 54 10.82 29.53 10.31
CA THR A 54 10.07 29.41 9.07
C THR A 54 10.65 30.38 8.06
N VAL A 55 11.28 29.85 7.01
CA VAL A 55 11.84 30.66 5.92
C VAL A 55 10.69 31.38 5.20
N PRO A 56 10.67 32.72 5.16
CA PRO A 56 9.64 33.46 4.44
C PRO A 56 9.63 33.09 2.96
N GLY A 57 8.46 32.72 2.44
CA GLY A 57 8.29 32.28 1.04
C GLY A 57 8.42 30.77 0.81
N LEU A 58 8.73 29.97 1.83
CA LEU A 58 8.54 28.53 1.78
C LEU A 58 7.18 28.16 2.37
N GLU A 59 6.30 27.66 1.51
CA GLU A 59 5.02 27.09 1.94
C GLU A 59 5.28 25.79 2.73
N PRO A 60 4.58 25.56 3.85
CA PRO A 60 4.74 24.33 4.62
C PRO A 60 4.38 23.12 3.75
N THR A 61 5.34 22.22 3.51
CA THR A 61 5.16 20.98 2.73
C THR A 61 4.21 19.95 3.37
N ARG A 62 3.49 20.32 4.45
CA ARG A 62 2.36 19.54 4.96
C ARG A 62 1.14 19.77 4.07
N VAL A 63 1.19 19.19 2.88
CA VAL A 63 -0.03 18.92 2.11
C VAL A 63 -0.74 17.78 2.83
N GLY A 64 -1.89 18.07 3.44
CA GLY A 64 -2.76 17.00 3.94
C GLY A 64 -3.17 16.11 2.76
N GLU A 65 -3.32 14.80 2.98
CA GLU A 65 -3.71 13.80 1.97
C GLU A 65 -5.01 14.14 1.18
N ALA A 66 -5.71 15.23 1.52
CA ALA A 66 -6.93 15.70 0.88
C ALA A 66 -6.73 16.61 -0.35
N GLU A 67 -5.55 17.21 -0.56
CA GLU A 67 -5.35 18.21 -1.64
C GLU A 67 -4.68 17.66 -2.91
N LEU A 68 -4.17 16.43 -2.88
CA LEU A 68 -3.67 15.77 -4.08
C LEU A 68 -4.84 15.15 -4.85
N GLY A 69 -5.61 15.99 -5.54
CA GLY A 69 -6.42 15.55 -6.66
C GLY A 69 -5.54 14.89 -7.75
N PRO A 70 -6.12 14.12 -8.69
CA PRO A 70 -5.34 13.58 -9.81
C PRO A 70 -4.83 14.75 -10.65
N THR A 71 -3.58 15.16 -10.41
CA THR A 71 -2.88 16.11 -11.28
C THR A 71 -2.58 15.36 -12.57
N SER A 72 -3.45 15.52 -13.57
CA SER A 72 -3.01 15.29 -14.94
C SER A 72 -1.83 16.23 -15.19
N PRO A 73 -0.73 15.75 -15.80
CA PRO A 73 0.33 16.65 -16.22
C PRO A 73 -0.29 17.75 -17.10
N PRO A 74 0.17 19.01 -16.98
CA PRO A 74 -0.35 20.09 -17.82
C PRO A 74 -0.19 19.71 -19.29
N ASP A 75 -1.20 20.04 -20.10
CA ASP A 75 -1.17 19.82 -21.55
C ASP A 75 0.12 20.41 -22.13
N GLY A 76 0.84 19.64 -22.94
CA GLY A 76 2.11 20.07 -23.54
C GLY A 76 3.37 19.66 -22.77
N LEU A 77 3.28 19.16 -21.53
CA LEU A 77 4.48 18.73 -20.77
C LEU A 77 5.15 17.50 -21.41
N ALA A 78 4.35 16.60 -22.01
CA ALA A 78 4.87 15.45 -22.72
C ALA A 78 5.61 15.84 -24.00
N GLU A 79 5.18 16.89 -24.69
CA GLU A 79 5.86 17.44 -25.87
C GLU A 79 7.07 18.33 -25.52
N ALA A 80 7.06 18.96 -24.33
CA ALA A 80 8.17 19.81 -23.85
C ALA A 80 9.33 19.00 -23.23
N LEU A 81 9.08 17.75 -22.83
CA LEU A 81 10.09 16.84 -22.32
C LEU A 81 10.60 15.98 -23.48
N GLU A 82 11.86 16.19 -23.88
CA GLU A 82 12.53 15.24 -24.75
C GLU A 82 12.55 13.85 -24.08
N PRO A 83 12.11 12.78 -24.75
CA PRO A 83 12.14 11.44 -24.19
C PRO A 83 13.58 11.10 -23.78
N THR A 84 13.82 10.87 -22.49
CA THR A 84 15.13 10.44 -21.96
C THR A 84 15.50 9.00 -22.35
N LEU A 85 14.85 8.44 -23.37
CA LEU A 85 15.27 7.21 -24.01
C LEU A 85 16.55 7.48 -24.80
N ALA A 86 17.66 7.64 -24.07
CA ALA A 86 18.97 7.52 -24.66
C ALA A 86 19.02 6.18 -25.40
N ALA A 87 19.49 6.20 -26.65
CA ALA A 87 19.79 4.97 -27.37
C ALA A 87 20.71 4.12 -26.48
N PRO A 88 20.51 2.80 -26.40
CA PRO A 88 21.36 1.94 -25.58
C PRO A 88 22.81 2.18 -25.97
N VAL A 89 23.61 2.64 -25.01
CA VAL A 89 25.04 2.86 -25.21
C VAL A 89 25.70 1.50 -25.08
N GLU A 90 26.24 0.99 -26.18
CA GLU A 90 27.12 -0.18 -26.14
C GLU A 90 28.41 0.22 -25.42
N VAL A 91 28.52 -0.19 -24.15
CA VAL A 91 29.75 -0.04 -23.38
C VAL A 91 30.52 -1.34 -23.52
N ASP A 92 31.69 -1.27 -24.15
CA ASP A 92 32.61 -2.40 -24.25
C ASP A 92 33.31 -2.60 -22.89
N VAL A 93 32.68 -3.37 -22.00
CA VAL A 93 33.19 -3.65 -20.66
C VAL A 93 33.99 -4.96 -20.70
N ALA A 94 35.30 -4.84 -20.46
CA ALA A 94 36.16 -6.01 -20.31
C ALA A 94 35.65 -6.90 -19.15
N PRO A 95 35.60 -8.23 -19.34
CA PRO A 95 35.13 -9.14 -18.31
C PRO A 95 36.02 -9.07 -17.08
N THR A 96 35.39 -9.00 -15.90
CA THR A 96 36.10 -8.98 -14.63
C THR A 96 36.59 -10.41 -14.35
N PRO A 97 37.91 -10.62 -14.15
CA PRO A 97 38.38 -11.91 -13.66
C PRO A 97 37.70 -12.11 -12.29
N ASP A 98 37.16 -13.31 -12.03
CA ASP A 98 36.43 -13.69 -10.81
C ASP A 98 34.92 -13.39 -10.77
N VAL A 99 34.33 -12.79 -11.82
CA VAL A 99 32.87 -12.70 -11.96
C VAL A 99 32.38 -13.65 -13.05
N GLU A 100 31.79 -14.78 -12.66
CA GLU A 100 31.07 -15.64 -13.60
C GLU A 100 29.86 -14.87 -14.16
N ARG A 101 29.83 -14.66 -15.48
CA ARG A 101 28.61 -14.17 -16.16
C ARG A 101 27.52 -15.22 -15.95
N THR A 102 26.48 -14.89 -15.20
CA THR A 102 25.20 -15.59 -15.27
C THR A 102 24.62 -15.37 -16.67
N GLY A 103 25.07 -16.16 -17.63
CA GLY A 103 24.77 -16.07 -19.06
C GLY A 103 23.36 -16.50 -19.45
N ALA A 104 22.38 -16.33 -18.56
CA ALA A 104 20.99 -16.29 -18.99
C ALA A 104 20.72 -14.83 -19.37
N GLU A 105 20.69 -14.54 -20.68
CA GLU A 105 19.94 -13.39 -21.16
C GLU A 105 18.57 -13.45 -20.49
N LEU A 106 18.24 -12.45 -19.68
CA LEU A 106 16.92 -12.36 -19.08
C LEU A 106 15.92 -12.41 -20.23
N PRO A 107 14.98 -13.38 -20.26
CA PRO A 107 14.03 -13.50 -21.35
C PRO A 107 13.36 -12.15 -21.55
N ALA A 108 13.31 -11.69 -22.81
CA ALA A 108 12.87 -10.36 -23.17
C ALA A 108 11.61 -9.93 -22.41
N SER A 109 11.78 -9.04 -21.43
CA SER A 109 10.81 -8.17 -20.75
C SER A 109 9.32 -8.58 -20.72
N GLU A 110 8.98 -9.86 -20.64
CA GLU A 110 7.62 -10.27 -20.36
C GLU A 110 7.36 -9.85 -18.91
N ARG A 111 6.63 -8.74 -18.78
CA ARG A 111 6.21 -8.23 -17.49
C ARG A 111 5.52 -9.38 -16.78
N THR A 112 6.06 -9.79 -15.63
CA THR A 112 5.41 -10.78 -14.78
C THR A 112 3.95 -10.35 -14.61
N PRO A 113 2.98 -11.17 -15.04
CA PRO A 113 1.58 -10.77 -14.99
C PRO A 113 1.23 -10.46 -13.55
N LEU A 114 0.61 -9.30 -13.32
CA LEU A 114 0.08 -8.96 -12.01
C LEU A 114 -0.97 -10.02 -11.64
N PRO A 115 -1.06 -10.41 -10.35
CA PRO A 115 -2.06 -11.38 -9.93
C PRO A 115 -3.46 -10.87 -10.29
N VAL A 116 -4.20 -11.69 -11.04
CA VAL A 116 -5.57 -11.41 -11.50
C VAL A 116 -6.54 -11.27 -10.33
N PHE A 117 -6.19 -11.88 -9.19
CA PHE A 117 -6.99 -11.87 -7.97
C PHE A 117 -6.27 -11.14 -6.87
N VAL A 118 -6.92 -10.10 -6.34
CA VAL A 118 -6.45 -9.36 -5.17
C VAL A 118 -7.16 -9.90 -3.94
N THR A 119 -6.40 -10.33 -2.95
CA THR A 119 -6.97 -10.72 -1.66
C THR A 119 -7.03 -9.49 -0.75
N CYS A 120 -8.16 -9.25 -0.09
CA CYS A 120 -8.27 -8.15 0.87
C CYS A 120 -7.23 -8.30 1.99
N ARG A 121 -6.41 -7.27 2.20
CA ARG A 121 -5.39 -7.27 3.27
C ARG A 121 -5.98 -7.51 4.66
N TYR A 122 -7.21 -7.05 4.90
CA TYR A 122 -7.82 -7.05 6.23
C TYR A 122 -8.57 -8.35 6.53
N CYS A 123 -9.56 -8.69 5.71
CA CYS A 123 -10.41 -9.86 5.97
C CYS A 123 -10.02 -11.10 5.15
N ARG A 124 -8.93 -11.03 4.39
CA ARG A 124 -8.43 -12.08 3.50
C ARG A 124 -9.46 -12.65 2.52
N THR A 125 -10.55 -11.92 2.27
CA THR A 125 -11.57 -12.33 1.32
C THR A 125 -11.07 -12.03 -0.09
N PRO A 126 -11.16 -12.98 -1.03
CA PRO A 126 -10.80 -12.73 -2.42
C PRO A 126 -11.73 -11.66 -2.99
N ALA A 127 -11.14 -10.65 -3.63
CA ALA A 127 -11.89 -9.61 -4.33
C ALA A 127 -12.34 -10.10 -5.70
N MET A 128 -13.46 -9.56 -6.17
CA MET A 128 -13.86 -9.76 -7.55
C MET A 128 -13.01 -8.88 -8.48
N PRO A 129 -12.79 -9.31 -9.73
CA PRO A 129 -12.13 -8.47 -10.72
C PRO A 129 -12.85 -7.12 -10.87
N GLY A 130 -12.09 -6.03 -10.81
CA GLY A 130 -12.62 -4.66 -10.93
C GLY A 130 -13.16 -4.04 -9.63
N GLU A 131 -13.26 -4.78 -8.53
CA GLU A 131 -13.67 -4.21 -7.24
C GLU A 131 -12.58 -3.29 -6.67
N ARG A 132 -12.96 -2.05 -6.34
CA ARG A 132 -12.08 -1.10 -5.63
C ARG A 132 -12.23 -1.18 -4.11
N LEU A 133 -13.32 -1.77 -3.62
CA LEU A 133 -13.65 -1.95 -2.22
C LEU A 133 -13.97 -3.43 -1.96
N CYS A 134 -13.49 -3.96 -0.85
CA CYS A 134 -13.80 -5.33 -0.46
C CYS A 134 -15.28 -5.44 -0.10
N GLY A 135 -16.05 -6.27 -0.81
CA GLY A 135 -17.46 -6.45 -0.51
C GLY A 135 -17.76 -7.04 0.89
N ARG A 136 -16.75 -7.54 1.63
CA ARG A 136 -16.95 -8.11 2.98
C ARG A 136 -16.70 -7.09 4.09
N CYS A 137 -15.56 -6.41 4.06
CA CYS A 137 -15.18 -5.46 5.13
C CYS A 137 -15.17 -3.99 4.70
N GLY A 138 -15.51 -3.68 3.45
CA GLY A 138 -15.57 -2.31 2.93
C GLY A 138 -14.21 -1.64 2.68
N MET A 139 -13.09 -2.29 3.02
CA MET A 139 -11.76 -1.69 2.88
C MET A 139 -11.29 -1.63 1.43
N ARG A 140 -10.51 -0.59 1.10
CA ARG A 140 -9.96 -0.36 -0.23
C ARG A 140 -8.99 -1.49 -0.64
N LEU A 141 -9.16 -1.98 -1.86
CA LEU A 141 -8.32 -3.04 -2.43
C LEU A 141 -7.15 -2.44 -3.24
N PRO A 142 -5.99 -3.10 -3.26
CA PRO A 142 -4.93 -2.80 -4.22
C PRO A 142 -5.46 -2.80 -5.65
N LEU A 143 -4.98 -1.86 -6.47
CA LEU A 143 -5.23 -1.89 -7.91
C LEU A 143 -4.47 -3.08 -8.51
N ALA A 144 -5.17 -4.19 -8.80
CA ALA A 144 -4.65 -5.13 -9.78
C ALA A 144 -4.66 -4.44 -11.15
N GLY A 145 -3.66 -4.74 -11.97
CA GLY A 145 -3.63 -4.28 -13.36
C GLY A 145 -4.93 -4.71 -14.02
N ALA A 146 -5.74 -3.73 -14.42
CA ALA A 146 -7.00 -3.96 -15.11
C ALA A 146 -6.69 -4.40 -16.55
N THR A 147 -6.29 -5.66 -16.73
CA THR A 147 -6.71 -6.34 -17.95
C THR A 147 -8.22 -6.53 -17.86
N PRO A 148 -8.99 -6.27 -18.93
CA PRO A 148 -10.42 -6.55 -18.92
C PRO A 148 -10.59 -8.02 -18.58
N ALA A 149 -11.08 -8.29 -17.37
CA ALA A 149 -11.35 -9.63 -16.92
C ALA A 149 -12.39 -10.22 -17.88
N GLU A 150 -12.02 -11.29 -18.57
CA GLU A 150 -13.03 -12.18 -19.14
C GLU A 150 -14.07 -12.44 -18.06
N ALA A 151 -15.34 -12.17 -18.38
CA ALA A 151 -16.43 -12.29 -17.44
C ALA A 151 -16.36 -13.67 -16.79
N GLY A 152 -15.95 -13.68 -15.51
CA GLY A 152 -15.89 -14.91 -14.73
C GLY A 152 -17.25 -15.61 -14.73
N PRO A 153 -17.29 -16.91 -14.41
CA PRO A 153 -18.53 -17.67 -14.47
C PRO A 153 -19.62 -16.99 -13.64
N ALA A 154 -20.81 -16.86 -14.25
CA ALA A 154 -21.97 -16.26 -13.59
C ALA A 154 -22.23 -16.97 -12.26
N GLY A 155 -22.29 -16.20 -11.18
CA GLY A 155 -22.44 -16.68 -9.82
C GLY A 155 -23.11 -15.63 -8.94
N TRP A 156 -23.42 -16.00 -7.71
CA TRP A 156 -24.02 -15.10 -6.74
C TRP A 156 -23.15 -15.01 -5.49
N ARG A 157 -23.20 -13.83 -4.85
CA ARG A 157 -22.49 -13.58 -3.61
C ARG A 157 -23.38 -13.95 -2.45
N CYS A 158 -22.94 -14.92 -1.66
CA CYS A 158 -23.64 -15.28 -0.44
C CYS A 158 -23.49 -14.19 0.62
N GLY A 159 -24.47 -14.03 1.52
CA GLY A 159 -24.38 -13.11 2.65
C GLY A 159 -23.19 -13.38 3.58
N CYS A 160 -22.66 -14.61 3.60
CA CYS A 160 -21.41 -14.93 4.32
C CYS A 160 -20.14 -14.44 3.61
N GLY A 161 -20.25 -13.93 2.38
CA GLY A 161 -19.16 -13.40 1.57
C GLY A 161 -18.54 -14.40 0.57
N ALA A 162 -18.97 -15.66 0.57
CA ALA A 162 -18.51 -16.65 -0.40
C ALA A 162 -19.13 -16.42 -1.79
N TRP A 163 -18.32 -16.58 -2.85
CA TRP A 163 -18.79 -16.63 -4.23
C TRP A 163 -19.29 -18.03 -4.56
N VAL A 164 -20.52 -18.13 -5.07
CA VAL A 164 -21.17 -19.42 -5.37
C VAL A 164 -21.52 -19.45 -6.85
N VAL A 165 -20.88 -20.37 -7.58
CA VAL A 165 -21.12 -20.55 -9.02
C VAL A 165 -22.38 -21.40 -9.27
N SER A 166 -22.61 -22.41 -8.44
CA SER A 166 -23.80 -23.26 -8.52
C SER A 166 -24.15 -23.87 -7.16
N GLY A 167 -25.44 -24.20 -6.98
CA GLY A 167 -25.92 -24.89 -5.78
C GLY A 167 -25.96 -24.03 -4.50
N PRO A 168 -26.07 -24.68 -3.33
CA PRO A 168 -25.99 -24.00 -2.04
C PRO A 168 -24.55 -23.56 -1.75
N CYS A 169 -24.41 -22.49 -0.97
CA CYS A 169 -23.12 -21.97 -0.55
C CYS A 169 -22.31 -23.04 0.19
N PRO A 170 -21.06 -23.35 -0.22
CA PRO A 170 -20.25 -24.36 0.44
C PRO A 170 -19.82 -23.94 1.86
N ALA A 171 -19.87 -22.64 2.17
CA ALA A 171 -19.46 -22.11 3.47
C ALA A 171 -20.59 -22.10 4.52
N CYS A 172 -21.84 -21.89 4.11
CA CYS A 172 -22.95 -21.73 5.06
C CYS A 172 -24.27 -22.43 4.66
N GLY A 173 -24.30 -23.12 3.52
CA GLY A 173 -25.49 -23.83 3.04
C GLY A 173 -26.61 -22.95 2.47
N ALA A 174 -26.46 -21.63 2.47
CA ALA A 174 -27.46 -20.72 1.92
C ALA A 174 -27.71 -21.00 0.43
N ARG A 175 -28.97 -20.89 -0.01
CA ARG A 175 -29.35 -21.06 -1.43
C ARG A 175 -29.33 -19.71 -2.15
N ALA A 176 -29.24 -19.75 -3.46
CA ALA A 176 -29.30 -18.54 -4.29
C ALA A 176 -30.57 -17.73 -3.97
N PRO A 177 -30.48 -16.39 -3.91
CA PRO A 177 -31.65 -15.56 -3.75
C PRO A 177 -32.61 -15.82 -4.92
N VAL A 178 -33.87 -16.13 -4.62
CA VAL A 178 -34.90 -16.25 -5.64
C VAL A 178 -35.14 -14.85 -6.17
N THR A 179 -34.68 -14.54 -7.38
CA THR A 179 -35.02 -13.29 -8.05
C THR A 179 -36.51 -13.33 -8.36
N ALA A 180 -37.32 -12.59 -7.59
CA ALA A 180 -38.70 -12.32 -7.95
C ALA A 180 -38.69 -11.50 -9.26
N GLY A 181 -39.21 -12.11 -10.32
CA GLY A 181 -39.40 -11.45 -11.62
C GLY A 181 -40.58 -10.50 -11.61
#